data_AF-A0A7U9NIX0-F1
#
_entry.id   AF-A0A7U9NIX0-F1
#
_cell.length_a   1.000
_cell.length_b   1.000
_cell.length_c   1.000
_cell.angle_alpha   90.00
_cell.angle_beta   90.00
_cell.angle_gamma   90.00
#
_symmetry.space_group_name_H-M   'P 1'
#
loop_
_entity.id
_entity.type
_entity.pdbx_description
1 polymer ?
#
loop_
_entity_poly.entity_id
_entity_poly.type
_entity_poly.pdbx_seq_one_letter_code
_entity_poly.pdbx_strand_id
1 'polypeptide(L)'
;MNQETIGKFIAACRKDKELTQTQLAEKLNITNRAVSKWETGKSIPDASIMLDFCKILGISVNELLSGERIAMENYQKKQKKILWNCSKKQIKPKKA
;
A
#
# COMPACT_ATOMS: atom_id res chain seq x y z
N MET A 1 -7.67 10.27 -1.02
CA MET A 1 -6.42 9.72 -0.45
C MET A 1 -6.00 10.60 0.70
N ASN A 2 -5.71 10.03 1.86
CA ASN A 2 -5.15 10.78 2.98
C ASN A 2 -3.62 10.69 2.92
N GLN A 3 -2.97 11.81 2.58
CA GLN A 3 -1.52 11.86 2.39
C GLN A 3 -0.75 11.64 3.69
N GLU A 4 -1.33 12.02 4.83
CA GLU A 4 -0.70 11.80 6.14
C GLU A 4 -0.61 10.31 6.46
N THR A 5 -1.64 9.54 6.11
CA THR A 5 -1.67 8.08 6.29
C THR A 5 -0.64 7.40 5.39
N ILE A 6 -0.56 7.84 4.13
CA ILE A 6 0.45 7.38 3.16
C ILE A 6 1.86 7.69 3.68
N GLY A 7 2.11 8.90 4.18
CA GLY A 7 3.42 9.27 4.71
C GLY A 7 3.85 8.43 5.90
N LYS A 8 2.94 8.19 6.86
CA LYS A 8 3.19 7.28 7.99
C LYS A 8 3.49 5.86 7.51
N PHE A 9 2.76 5.38 6.50
CA PHE A 9 2.99 4.08 5.90
C PHE A 9 4.36 3.97 5.23
N ILE A 10 4.77 4.98 4.46
CA ILE A 10 6.11 5.04 3.85
C ILE A 10 7.19 4.96 4.92
N ALA A 11 7.06 5.74 6.00
CA ALA A 11 8.02 5.75 7.09
C ALA A 11 8.11 4.38 7.79
N ALA A 12 6.98 3.69 7.96
CA ALA A 12 6.95 2.33 8.49
C ALA A 12 7.67 1.35 7.55
N CYS A 13 7.32 1.34 6.25
CA CYS A 13 7.96 0.47 5.26
C CYS A 13 9.48 0.70 5.18
N ARG A 14 9.93 1.95 5.25
CA ARG A 14 11.36 2.28 5.25
C ARG A 14 12.07 1.70 6.47
N LYS A 15 11.45 1.83 7.65
CA LYS A 15 11.98 1.29 8.91
C LYS A 15 12.02 -0.24 8.90
N ASP A 16 11.03 -0.91 8.31
CA ASP A 16 11.04 -2.38 8.11
C ASP A 16 12.24 -2.85 7.27
N LYS A 17 12.75 -1.98 6.39
CA LYS A 17 13.95 -2.22 5.57
C LYS A 17 15.24 -1.75 6.24
N GLU A 18 15.17 -1.25 7.47
CA GLU A 18 16.31 -0.70 8.23
C GLU A 18 17.05 0.43 7.50
N LEU A 19 16.37 1.13 6.59
CA LEU A 19 16.94 2.23 5.83
C LEU A 19 16.74 3.55 6.57
N THR A 20 17.72 4.44 6.54
CA THR A 20 17.55 5.86 6.89
C THR A 20 16.88 6.63 5.73
N GLN A 21 16.35 7.83 6.01
CA GLN A 21 15.80 8.69 4.95
C GLN A 21 16.86 9.05 3.90
N THR A 22 18.12 9.23 4.32
CA THR A 22 19.25 9.51 3.42
C THR A 22 19.56 8.32 2.53
N GLN A 23 19.64 7.11 3.08
CA GLN A 23 19.91 5.90 2.29
C GLN A 23 18.79 5.60 1.28
N LEU A 24 17.53 5.83 1.65
CA LEU A 24 16.42 5.69 0.70
C LEU A 24 16.52 6.73 -0.42
N ALA A 25 16.89 7.97 -0.09
CA ALA A 25 17.08 9.04 -1.06
C ALA A 25 18.24 8.74 -2.03
N GLU A 26 19.37 8.25 -1.53
CA GLU A 26 20.52 7.84 -2.33
C GLU A 26 20.15 6.72 -3.33
N LYS A 27 19.41 5.70 -2.86
CA LYS A 27 18.95 4.60 -3.72
C LYS A 27 18.02 5.05 -4.85
N LEU A 28 17.32 6.17 -4.67
CA LEU A 28 16.40 6.74 -5.65
C LEU A 28 16.99 7.92 -6.43
N ASN A 29 18.25 8.29 -6.16
CA ASN A 29 18.91 9.45 -6.72
C ASN A 29 18.11 10.76 -6.54
N ILE A 30 17.57 10.96 -5.33
CA ILE A 30 16.79 12.13 -4.94
C ILE A 30 17.39 12.78 -3.68
N THR A 31 16.79 13.89 -3.24
CA THR A 31 17.16 14.53 -1.98
C THR A 31 16.47 13.89 -0.78
N ASN A 32 17.16 13.84 0.37
CA ASN A 32 16.56 13.45 1.66
C ASN A 32 15.30 14.28 1.98
N ARG A 33 15.30 15.57 1.60
CA ARG A 33 14.14 16.46 1.76
C ARG A 33 12.89 15.97 1.03
N ALA A 34 13.03 15.30 -0.12
CA ALA A 34 11.91 14.70 -0.83
C ALA A 34 11.29 13.56 -0.02
N VAL A 35 12.12 12.66 0.51
CA VAL A 35 11.68 11.56 1.39
C VAL A 35 10.98 12.09 2.64
N SER A 36 11.53 13.13 3.28
CA SER A 36 10.91 13.78 4.44
C SER A 36 9.52 14.35 4.12
N LYS A 37 9.34 14.99 2.96
CA LYS A 37 8.03 15.50 2.52
C LYS A 37 7.02 14.36 2.30
N TRP A 38 7.47 13.23 1.76
CA TRP A 38 6.59 12.07 1.58
C TRP A 38 6.17 11.47 2.91
N GLU A 39 7.11 11.26 3.83
CA GLU A 39 6.83 10.68 5.15
C GLU A 39 5.94 11.59 6.03
N THR A 40 5.98 12.90 5.79
CA THR A 40 5.13 13.88 6.48
C THR A 40 3.81 14.17 5.75
N GLY A 41 3.53 13.49 4.64
CA GLY A 41 2.30 13.67 3.87
C GLY A 41 2.16 15.03 3.18
N LYS A 42 3.28 15.74 2.96
CA LYS A 42 3.31 17.04 2.27
C LYS A 42 3.36 16.89 0.75
N SER A 43 3.79 15.73 0.25
CA SER A 43 3.80 15.39 -1.17
C SER A 43 3.79 13.87 -1.35
N ILE A 44 3.66 13.40 -2.59
CA ILE A 44 3.71 11.98 -2.96
C ILE A 44 4.88 11.78 -3.95
N PRO A 45 5.47 10.57 -4.04
CA PRO A 45 6.46 10.25 -5.07
C PRO A 45 5.90 10.48 -6.47
N ASP A 46 6.71 11.02 -7.38
CA ASP A 46 6.34 11.18 -8.78
C ASP A 46 6.14 9.82 -9.46
N ALA A 47 5.30 9.75 -10.49
CA ALA A 47 5.02 8.51 -11.22
C ALA A 47 6.30 7.87 -11.79
N SER A 48 7.27 8.70 -12.21
CA SER A 48 8.56 8.25 -12.75
C SER A 48 9.39 7.42 -11.76
N ILE A 49 9.36 7.76 -10.47
CA ILE A 49 10.13 7.10 -9.41
C ILE A 49 9.30 6.09 -8.61
N MET A 50 7.98 6.11 -8.77
CA MET A 50 7.04 5.35 -7.96
C MET A 50 7.29 3.84 -8.05
N LEU A 51 7.60 3.32 -9.24
CA LEU A 51 7.87 1.90 -9.43
C LEU A 51 9.13 1.44 -8.70
N ASP A 52 10.22 2.19 -8.80
CA ASP A 52 11.48 1.84 -8.16
C ASP A 52 11.42 2.04 -6.65
N PHE A 53 10.73 3.09 -6.19
CA PHE A 53 10.39 3.30 -4.79
C PHE A 53 9.64 2.10 -4.20
N CYS A 54 8.60 1.63 -4.91
CA CYS A 54 7.83 0.45 -4.52
C CYS A 54 8.69 -0.82 -4.45
N LYS A 55 9.59 -1.04 -5.43
CA LYS A 55 10.53 -2.17 -5.42
C LYS A 55 11.47 -2.14 -4.21
N ILE A 56 12.07 -0.99 -3.89
CA ILE A 56 13.00 -0.85 -2.77
C ILE A 56 12.30 -1.16 -1.44
N LEU A 57 11.08 -0.64 -1.25
CA LEU A 57 10.30 -0.86 -0.05
C LEU A 57 9.59 -2.21 0.00
N GLY A 58 9.51 -2.92 -1.14
CA GLY A 58 8.83 -4.21 -1.24
C GLY A 58 7.32 -4.12 -1.08
N ILE A 59 6.72 -3.04 -1.61
CA ILE A 59 5.28 -2.79 -1.59
C ILE A 59 4.76 -2.61 -3.01
N SER A 60 3.47 -2.79 -3.22
CA SER A 60 2.80 -2.43 -4.47
C SER A 60 2.38 -0.95 -4.48
N VAL A 61 2.16 -0.41 -5.68
CA VAL A 61 1.61 0.95 -5.85
C VAL A 61 0.24 1.08 -5.17
N ASN A 62 -0.57 0.00 -5.19
CA ASN A 62 -1.88 0.02 -4.54
C ASN A 62 -1.75 0.13 -3.01
N GLU A 63 -0.79 -0.56 -2.41
CA GLU A 63 -0.49 -0.44 -0.98
C GLU A 63 0.00 0.95 -0.61
N LEU A 64 0.90 1.51 -1.44
CA LEU A 64 1.39 2.88 -1.27
C LEU A 64 0.24 3.89 -1.25
N LEU A 65 -0.63 3.84 -2.26
CA LEU A 65 -1.73 4.80 -2.43
C LEU A 65 -2.87 4.59 -1.43
N SER A 66 -3.02 3.37 -0.90
CA SER A 66 -3.98 3.04 0.15
C SER A 66 -3.44 3.39 1.56
N GLY A 67 -2.12 3.51 1.70
CA GLY A 67 -1.45 3.78 2.99
C GLY A 67 -1.51 2.60 3.96
N GLU A 68 -1.68 1.38 3.47
CA GLU A 68 -1.76 0.16 4.26
C GLU A 68 -1.22 -1.04 3.48
N ARG A 69 -0.73 -2.06 4.20
CA ARG A 69 -0.37 -3.35 3.59
C ARG A 69 -1.64 -4.05 3.13
N ILE A 70 -1.64 -4.48 1.88
CA ILE A 70 -2.74 -5.23 1.29
C ILE A 70 -2.28 -6.68 1.29
N ALA A 71 -2.42 -7.32 2.44
CA ALA A 71 -2.09 -8.73 2.57
C ALA A 71 -2.98 -9.57 1.63
N MET A 72 -2.36 -10.51 0.90
CA MET A 72 -3.06 -11.44 0.02
C MET A 72 -4.14 -12.27 0.75
N GLU A 73 -4.01 -12.44 2.08
CA GLU A 73 -5.04 -13.03 2.95
C GLU A 73 -6.38 -12.31 2.86
N ASN A 74 -6.39 -10.99 2.67
CA ASN A 74 -7.62 -10.22 2.50
C ASN A 74 -8.28 -10.51 1.14
N TYR A 75 -7.50 -10.84 0.11
CA TYR A 75 -8.03 -11.27 -1.18
C TYR A 75 -8.71 -12.63 -1.06
N GLN A 76 -8.10 -13.61 -0.38
CA GLN A 76 -8.66 -14.93 -0.09
C GLN A 76 -9.94 -14.84 0.79
N LYS A 77 -9.92 -14.01 1.84
CA LYS A 77 -11.12 -13.74 2.65
C LYS A 77 -12.24 -13.08 1.85
N LYS A 78 -11.91 -12.13 0.96
CA LYS A 78 -12.88 -11.45 0.09
C LYS A 78 -13.46 -12.40 -0.95
N GLN A 79 -12.62 -13.24 -1.57
CA GLN A 79 -13.01 -14.33 -2.48
C GLN A 79 -13.94 -15.32 -1.79
N LYS A 80 -13.56 -15.85 -0.61
CA LYS A 80 -14.41 -16.72 0.20
C LYS A 80 -15.73 -16.06 0.58
N LYS A 81 -15.72 -14.78 0.95
CA LYS A 81 -16.94 -14.03 1.31
C LYS A 81 -17.87 -13.82 0.10
N ILE A 82 -17.31 -13.52 -1.07
CA ILE A 82 -18.08 -13.40 -2.32
C ILE A 82 -18.67 -14.77 -2.71
N LEU A 83 -17.88 -15.84 -2.65
CA LEU A 83 -18.33 -17.20 -2.93
C LEU A 83 -19.42 -17.67 -1.94
N TRP A 84 -19.24 -17.38 -0.65
CA TRP A 84 -20.23 -17.62 0.40
C TRP A 84 -21.54 -16.87 0.15
N ASN A 85 -21.45 -15.59 -0.22
CA ASN A 85 -22.61 -14.77 -0.53
C ASN A 85 -23.31 -15.20 -1.83
N CYS A 86 -22.59 -15.78 -2.79
CA CYS A 86 -23.15 -16.34 -4.01
C CYS A 86 -23.95 -17.62 -3.71
N SER A 87 -23.39 -18.54 -2.89
CA SER A 87 -24.09 -19.76 -2.45
C SER A 87 -25.39 -19.48 -1.70
N LYS A 88 -25.45 -18.41 -0.91
CA LYS A 88 -26.68 -18.04 -0.17
C LYS A 88 -27.82 -17.50 -1.04
N LYS A 89 -27.55 -17.06 -2.27
CA LYS A 89 -28.61 -16.57 -3.19
C LYS A 89 -29.38 -17.69 -3.89
N GLN A 90 -28.91 -18.94 -3.81
CA GLN A 90 -29.50 -20.09 -4.52
C GLN A 90 -30.42 -20.96 -3.63
N ILE A 91 -30.52 -20.65 -2.34
CA ILE A 91 -31.45 -21.30 -1.41
C ILE A 91 -32.56 -20.30 -1.04
N LYS A 92 -33.40 -19.94 -2.02
CA LYS A 92 -34.77 -19.52 -1.69
C LYS A 92 -35.64 -20.75 -1.92
N PRO A 93 -36.21 -21.39 -0.88
CA PRO A 93 -37.18 -22.45 -1.13
C PRO A 93 -38.29 -21.86 -1.98
N LYS A 94 -38.56 -22.45 -3.15
CA LYS A 94 -39.83 -22.25 -3.83
C LYS A 94 -40.89 -22.68 -2.82
N LYS A 95 -41.60 -21.71 -2.25
CA LYS A 95 -42.79 -21.98 -1.44
C LYS A 95 -43.78 -22.70 -2.37
N ALA A 96 -44.03 -23.98 -2.11
CA ALA A 96 -45.14 -24.73 -2.66
C ALA A 96 -46.40 -24.42 -1.85
#